data_AF-A0A6C0JGR9-F1
#
_entry.id   AF-A0A6C0JGR9-F1
#
_cell.length_a   1.000
_cell.length_b   1.000
_cell.length_c   1.000
_cell.angle_alpha   90.00
_cell.angle_beta   90.00
_cell.angle_gamma   90.00
#
_symmetry.space_group_name_H-M   'P 1'
#
loop_
_entity.id
_entity.type
_entity.pdbx_description
1 polymer ?
#
loop_
_entity_poly.entity_id
_entity_poly.type
_entity_poly.pdbx_seq_one_letter_code
_entity_poly.pdbx_strand_id
1 'polypeptide(L)' 'MENSSFMIGIAIAVIFVLSKFIEKKYVVKEDIAVKHMVRDSLLVYVSSIAGLFVINQVGENVSLASPTVAFTGTPDF' A
#
# COMPACT_ATOMS: atom_id res chain seq x y z
N MET A 1 1.08 -13.28 -8.73
CA MET A 1 0.95 -12.33 -7.61
C MET A 1 0.68 -10.89 -8.07
N GLU A 2 0.86 -10.54 -9.36
CA GLU A 2 0.54 -9.19 -9.86
C GLU A 2 -0.96 -8.88 -9.86
N ASN A 3 -1.81 -9.82 -10.28
CA ASN A 3 -3.28 -9.66 -10.28
C ASN A 3 -3.86 -9.37 -8.89
N SER A 4 -3.27 -9.97 -7.84
CA SER A 4 -3.68 -9.71 -6.45
C SER A 4 -3.32 -8.30 -6.01
N SER A 5 -2.19 -7.74 -6.45
CA SER A 5 -1.78 -6.38 -6.08
C SER A 5 -2.71 -5.32 -6.67
N PHE A 6 -3.16 -5.51 -7.92
CA PHE A 6 -4.14 -4.60 -8.53
C PHE A 6 -5.51 -4.70 -7.86
N MET A 7 -5.99 -5.91 -7.52
CA MET A 7 -7.24 -6.08 -6.76
C MET A 7 -7.17 -5.44 -5.37
N ILE A 8 -6.04 -5.60 -4.66
CA ILE A 8 -5.83 -4.95 -3.36
C ILE A 8 -5.84 -3.43 -3.51
N GLY A 9 -5.17 -2.89 -4.53
CA GLY A 9 -5.21 -1.45 -4.83
C GLY A 9 -6.63 -0.93 -5.06
N ILE A 10 -7.44 -1.65 -5.83
CA ILE A 10 -8.85 -1.30 -6.08
C ILE A 10 -9.64 -1.32 -4.76
N ALA A 11 -9.47 -2.36 -3.93
CA ALA A 11 -10.15 -2.46 -2.64
C ALA A 11 -9.80 -1.28 -1.72
N ILE A 12 -8.52 -0.89 -1.64
CA ILE A 12 -8.07 0.26 -0.86
C ILE A 12 -8.70 1.56 -1.39
N ALA A 13 -8.75 1.75 -2.71
CA ALA A 13 -9.36 2.92 -3.31
C ALA A 13 -10.88 3.01 -3.03
N VAL A 14 -11.59 1.88 -3.05
CA VAL A 14 -13.01 1.81 -2.69
C VAL A 14 -13.22 2.17 -1.22
N ILE A 15 -12.42 1.62 -0.31
CA ILE A 15 -12.49 1.94 1.12
C ILE A 15 -12.25 3.44 1.33
N PHE A 16 -11.24 4.01 0.68
CA PHE A 16 -10.96 5.44 0.74
C PHE A 16 -12.15 6.30 0.29
N VAL A 17 -12.79 5.96 -0.84
CA VAL A 17 -13.98 6.67 -1.32
C VAL A 17 -15.13 6.56 -0.33
N LEU A 18 -15.37 5.38 0.24
CA LEU A 18 -16.41 5.19 1.26
C LEU A 18 -16.14 6.02 2.52
N SER A 19 -14.92 5.99 3.05
CA SER A 19 -14.52 6.79 4.21
C SER A 19 -14.67 8.29 3.93
N LYS A 20 -14.22 8.76 2.77
CA LYS A 20 -14.30 10.18 2.37
C LYS A 20 -15.75 10.62 2.13
N PHE A 21 -16.59 9.72 1.65
CA PHE A 21 -18.02 9.96 1.52
C PHE A 21 -18.69 10.10 2.89
N ILE A 22 -18.36 9.22 3.85
CA ILE A 22 -18.85 9.32 5.24
C ILE A 22 -18.38 10.64 5.88
N GLU A 23 -17.10 10.99 5.71
CA GLU A 23 -16.53 12.22 6.26
C GLU A 23 -17.25 13.47 5.72
N LYS A 24 -17.44 13.57 4.40
CA LYS A 24 -18.14 14.71 3.81
C LYS A 24 -19.63 14.73 4.18
N LYS A 25 -20.27 13.57 4.31
CA LYS A 25 -21.69 13.47 4.66
C LYS A 25 -21.98 13.83 6.12
N TYR A 26 -21.15 13.38 7.07
CA TYR A 26 -21.47 13.48 8.50
C TYR A 26 -20.61 14.49 9.26
N VAL A 27 -19.36 14.68 8.87
CA VAL A 27 -18.41 15.52 9.60
C VAL A 27 -18.38 16.93 9.02
N VAL A 28 -18.05 17.05 7.73
CA VAL A 28 -17.74 18.33 7.10
C VAL A 28 -18.99 19.04 6.57
N LYS A 29 -20.03 18.30 6.16
CA LYS A 29 -21.33 18.82 5.64
C LYS A 29 -21.20 19.83 4.49
N GLU A 30 -20.10 19.76 3.75
CA GLU A 30 -19.87 20.56 2.53
C GLU A 30 -20.24 19.77 1.29
N ASP A 31 -20.61 20.50 0.23
CA ASP A 31 -20.89 19.89 -1.07
C ASP A 31 -19.65 19.16 -1.62
N ILE A 32 -19.89 17.92 -2.03
CA ILE A 32 -18.85 17.05 -2.57
C ILE A 32 -18.58 17.48 -4.01
N ALA A 33 -17.47 18.19 -4.21
CA ALA A 33 -16.92 18.36 -5.55
C ALA A 33 -16.36 17.02 -6.06
N VAL A 34 -17.21 16.26 -6.78
CA VAL A 34 -16.93 14.90 -7.27
C VAL A 34 -15.60 14.82 -8.04
N LYS A 35 -15.21 15.88 -8.75
CA LYS A 35 -13.93 15.99 -9.45
C LYS A 35 -12.72 15.84 -8.53
N HIS A 36 -12.76 16.44 -7.34
CA HIS A 36 -11.69 16.32 -6.35
C HIS A 36 -11.64 14.91 -5.77
N MET A 37 -12.80 14.31 -5.48
CA MET A 37 -12.88 12.96 -4.93
C MET A 37 -12.30 11.90 -5.88
N VAL A 38 -12.59 12.02 -7.18
CA VAL A 38 -12.04 11.12 -8.21
C VAL A 38 -10.54 11.29 -8.36
N ARG A 39 -10.03 12.53 -8.36
CA ARG A 39 -8.58 12.79 -8.42
C ARG A 39 -7.86 12.15 -7.24
N ASP A 40 -8.42 12.30 -6.05
CA ASP A 40 -7.80 11.80 -4.82
C ASP A 40 -7.83 10.27 -4.76
N SER A 41 -8.93 9.64 -5.19
CA SER A 41 -9.01 8.17 -5.23
C SER A 41 -8.03 7.57 -6.24
N LEU A 42 -7.82 8.22 -7.38
CA LEU A 42 -6.82 7.83 -8.38
C LEU A 42 -5.40 7.92 -7.81
N LEU A 43 -5.11 8.99 -7.06
CA LEU A 43 -3.81 9.15 -6.39
C LEU A 43 -3.59 8.05 -5.34
N VAL A 44 -4.59 7.75 -4.52
CA VAL A 44 -4.52 6.66 -3.51
C VAL A 44 -4.31 5.31 -4.18
N TYR A 45 -4.99 5.04 -5.30
CA TYR A 45 -4.82 3.79 -6.05
C TYR A 45 -3.37 3.62 -6.56
N VAL A 46 -2.85 4.64 -7.24
CA VAL A 46 -1.47 4.62 -7.77
C VAL A 46 -0.45 4.51 -6.65
N SER A 47 -0.64 5.24 -5.55
CA SER A 47 0.25 5.19 -4.38
C SER A 47 0.23 3.81 -3.72
N SER A 48 -0.92 3.14 -3.66
CA SER A 48 -1.05 1.81 -3.06
C SER A 48 -0.33 0.75 -3.89
N ILE A 49 -0.45 0.82 -5.23
CA ILE A 49 0.28 -0.07 -6.14
C ILE A 49 1.78 0.17 -6.04
N ALA A 50 2.21 1.43 -6.05
CA ALA A 50 3.62 1.79 -5.90
C ALA A 50 4.19 1.26 -4.57
N GLY A 51 3.45 1.41 -3.47
CA GLY A 51 3.84 0.87 -2.16
C GLY A 51 3.98 -0.66 -2.16
N LEU A 52 3.01 -1.37 -2.74
CA LEU A 52 3.08 -2.83 -2.86
C LEU A 52 4.27 -3.28 -3.73
N PHE A 53 4.55 -2.55 -4.81
CA PHE A 53 5.70 -2.81 -5.67
C PHE A 53 7.03 -2.64 -4.91
N VAL A 54 7.18 -1.55 -4.15
CA VAL A 54 8.37 -1.32 -3.31
C VAL A 54 8.53 -2.44 -2.29
N ILE A 55 7.46 -2.85 -1.61
CA ILE A 55 7.51 -3.93 -0.62
C ILE A 55 7.94 -5.25 -1.27
N ASN A 56 7.40 -5.59 -2.44
CA ASN A 56 7.80 -6.80 -3.15
C ASN A 56 9.28 -6.76 -3.52
N GLN A 57 9.75 -5.63 -4.05
CA GLN A 57 11.13 -5.49 -4.49
C GLN A 57 12.11 -5.47 -3.32
N VAL A 58 11.78 -4.79 -2.21
CA VAL A 58 12.63 -4.74 -1.01
C VAL A 58 12.60 -6.08 -0.28
N GLY A 59 11.42 -6.70 -0.15
CA GLY A 59 11.24 -7.98 0.54
C GLY A 59 12.05 -9.12 -0.09
N GLU A 60 12.09 -9.23 -1.42
CA GLU A 60 12.94 -10.21 -2.10
C GLU A 60 14.44 -9.98 -1.83
N ASN A 61 14.89 -8.73 -1.89
CA ASN A 61 16.30 -8.39 -1.65
C ASN A 61 16.73 -8.61 -0.19
N VAL A 62 15.83 -8.39 0.78
CA VAL A 62 16.10 -8.63 2.21
C VAL A 62 16.05 -10.13 2.55
N SER A 63 15.16 -10.90 1.93
CA SER A 63 15.04 -12.35 2.18
C SER A 63 16.23 -13.14 1.63
N LEU A 64 16.89 -12.65 0.56
CA LEU A 64 18.10 -13.25 0.00
C LEU A 64 19.38 -12.88 0.78
N ALA A 65 19.32 -11.88 1.65
CA ALA A 65 20.42 -11.56 2.54
C ALA A 65 20.43 -12.56 3.70
N SER A 66 21.20 -13.64 3.56
CA SER A 66 21.53 -14.52 4.68
C SER A 66 21.99 -13.67 5.86
N PRO A 67 21.48 -13.89 7.09
CA PRO A 67 21.92 -13.13 8.25
C PRO A 67 23.44 -13.25 8.36
N THR A 68 24.12 -12.12 8.59
CA THR A 68 25.57 -12.12 8.81
C THR A 68 25.85 -12.89 10.10
N VAL A 69 26.18 -14.18 9.96
CA VAL A 69 26.63 -15.06 11.04
C VAL A 69 28.08 -14.72 11.40
N ALA A 70 28.32 -13.49 11.83
CA ALA A 70 29.58 -13.12 12.46
C ALA A 70 29.54 -13.70 13.89
N PHE A 71 30.40 -14.69 14.14
CA PHE A 71 30.66 -15.30 15.46
C PHE A 71 29.56 -16.18 16.08
N THR A 72 28.56 -16.64 15.31
CA THR A 72 27.55 -17.60 15.79
C THR A 72 27.69 -19.01 15.19
N GLY A 73 28.73 -19.25 14.38
CA GLY A 73 29.04 -20.58 13.84
C GLY A 73 29.66 -21.49 14.89
N THR A 74 29.44 -22.80 14.77
CA THR A 74 30.19 -23.78 15.56
C THR A 74 31.69 -23.64 15.29
N PRO A 75 32.55 -23.60 16.33
CA PRO A 75 33.99 -23.46 16.14
C PRO A 75 34.54 -24.66 15.34
N ASP A 76 35.34 -24.36 14.32
CA ASP A 76 35.91 -25.35 13.39
C ASP A 76 37.35 -25.75 13.80
N PHE A 77 37.63 -25.75 15.11
CA PHE A 77 38.90 -26.18 15.71
C PHE A 77 38.70 -27.32 16.70
#